data_AF-A0A228HQM9-F1
#
_entry.id   AF-A0A228HQM9-F1
#
_cell.length_a   1.000
_cell.length_b   1.000
_cell.length_c   1.000
_cell.angle_alpha   90.00
_cell.angle_beta   90.00
_cell.angle_gamma   90.00
#
_symmetry.space_group_name_H-M   'P 1'
#
loop_
_entity.id
_entity.type
_entity.pdbx_description
1 polymer ?
#
loop_
_entity_poly.entity_id
_entity_poly.type
_entity_poly.pdbx_seq_one_letter_code
_entity_poly.pdbx_strand_id
1 'polypeptide(L)'
;MPLSEPVPRQLRHRRAIRAEAYERGDGLWDIEACLTDHKPRDVALASGIRPQGLPIHELWLRVTIDRDLNVVDAEASSEWVPYPGHCQSASPAYRALIGLNLFRNFRRNANRLLAGVAGCSHLTELCAVLPTAAIQAFAGDVWNVREEGGEGPDHDGVHAEPPFQLGRCRALRFDGEVVRQYYPRWYGPIRPDLPGEGSTKE
;
A
#
# COMPACT_ATOMS: atom_id res chain seq x y z
N MET A 1 14.02 7.92 18.79
CA MET A 1 13.49 6.71 18.13
C MET A 1 12.93 5.81 19.22
N PRO A 2 11.66 5.35 19.14
CA PRO A 2 11.02 4.57 20.19
C PRO A 2 11.42 3.07 20.18
N LEU A 3 12.70 2.78 19.89
CA LEU A 3 13.27 1.42 19.99
C LEU A 3 14.37 1.44 21.05
N SER A 4 14.79 0.27 21.52
CA SER A 4 15.93 0.13 22.43
C SER A 4 17.20 0.78 21.84
N GLU A 5 18.10 1.20 22.73
CA GLU A 5 19.37 1.78 22.31
C GLU A 5 20.18 0.79 21.47
N PRO A 6 20.63 1.16 20.26
CA PRO A 6 21.43 0.28 19.42
C PRO A 6 22.90 0.30 19.85
N VAL A 7 23.63 -0.78 19.52
CA VAL A 7 25.09 -0.78 19.56
C VAL A 7 25.67 0.26 18.58
N PRO A 8 26.94 0.70 18.76
CA PRO A 8 27.60 1.63 17.85
C PRO A 8 27.52 1.17 16.38
N ARG A 9 27.13 2.07 15.48
CA ARG A 9 26.89 1.77 14.05
C ARG A 9 27.11 2.99 13.17
N GLN A 10 27.29 2.78 11.88
CA GLN A 10 27.43 3.84 10.87
C GLN A 10 26.32 3.73 9.82
N LEU A 11 25.78 4.88 9.39
CA LEU A 11 24.85 4.90 8.26
C LEU A 11 25.61 4.48 6.99
N ARG A 12 25.05 3.54 6.23
CA ARG A 12 25.62 3.07 4.95
C ARG A 12 24.71 3.32 3.77
N HIS A 13 23.42 3.35 4.02
CA HIS A 13 22.39 3.49 3.01
C HIS A 13 21.10 3.98 3.69
N ARG A 14 20.34 4.80 2.99
CA ARG A 14 19.00 5.21 3.39
C ARG A 14 18.07 4.95 2.22
N ARG A 15 17.10 4.08 2.42
CA ARG A 15 15.94 3.96 1.55
C ARG A 15 14.76 4.62 2.22
N ALA A 16 13.96 5.36 1.46
CA ALA A 16 12.66 5.82 1.88
C ALA A 16 11.62 5.44 0.82
N ILE A 17 10.45 5.01 1.27
CA ILE A 17 9.28 4.82 0.43
C ILE A 17 8.18 5.73 0.98
N ARG A 18 7.67 6.62 0.14
CA ARG A 18 6.49 7.44 0.41
C ARG A 18 5.35 6.91 -0.42
N ALA A 19 4.15 6.88 0.16
CA ALA A 19 2.92 6.65 -0.59
C ALA A 19 1.90 7.73 -0.23
N GLU A 20 1.25 8.30 -1.23
CA GLU A 20 0.23 9.33 -1.11
C GLU A 20 -1.01 8.89 -1.89
N ALA A 21 -2.18 9.28 -1.39
CA ALA A 21 -3.46 8.96 -1.99
C ALA A 21 -4.22 10.26 -2.28
N TYR A 22 -4.81 10.35 -3.46
CA TYR A 22 -5.52 11.52 -3.93
C TYR A 22 -6.89 11.10 -4.49
N GLU A 23 -7.97 11.66 -3.98
CA GLU A 23 -9.27 11.58 -4.64
C GLU A 23 -9.26 12.51 -5.86
N ARG A 24 -9.73 12.01 -7.00
CA ARG A 24 -9.83 12.77 -8.25
C ARG A 24 -11.24 13.33 -8.44
N GLY A 25 -11.34 14.41 -9.21
CA GLY A 25 -12.62 15.04 -9.54
C GLY A 25 -13.58 14.16 -10.37
N ASP A 26 -13.11 13.06 -10.94
CA ASP A 26 -13.91 12.08 -11.68
C ASP A 26 -14.35 10.88 -10.82
N GLY A 27 -14.09 10.91 -9.50
CA GLY A 27 -14.47 9.87 -8.55
C GLY A 27 -13.53 8.66 -8.49
N LEU A 28 -12.44 8.67 -9.26
CA LEU A 28 -11.33 7.73 -9.14
C LEU A 28 -10.32 8.20 -8.08
N TRP A 29 -9.34 7.36 -7.78
CA TRP A 29 -8.28 7.67 -6.82
C TRP A 29 -6.91 7.38 -7.40
N ASP A 30 -5.96 8.28 -7.21
CA ASP A 30 -4.56 8.03 -7.54
C ASP A 30 -3.79 7.66 -6.27
N ILE A 31 -3.08 6.53 -6.32
CA ILE A 31 -2.13 6.12 -5.28
C ILE A 31 -0.73 6.24 -5.88
N GLU A 32 0.01 7.22 -5.40
CA GLU A 32 1.37 7.51 -5.83
C GLU A 32 2.36 6.96 -4.82
N ALA A 33 3.34 6.20 -5.29
CA ALA A 33 4.44 5.74 -4.47
C ALA A 33 5.78 6.18 -5.07
N CYS A 34 6.68 6.63 -4.20
CA CYS A 34 8.04 7.02 -4.56
C CYS A 34 9.05 6.27 -3.71
N LEU A 35 10.06 5.68 -4.35
CA LEU A 35 11.23 5.09 -3.70
C LEU A 35 12.42 5.99 -3.93
N THR A 36 13.06 6.43 -2.85
CA THR A 36 14.36 7.11 -2.90
C THR A 36 15.44 6.33 -2.18
N ASP A 37 16.62 6.27 -2.80
CA ASP A 37 17.80 5.63 -2.26
C ASP A 37 18.94 6.63 -2.14
N HIS A 38 19.49 6.84 -0.96
CA HIS A 38 20.65 7.70 -0.74
C HIS A 38 21.81 6.93 -0.11
N LYS A 39 23.03 7.40 -0.36
CA LYS A 39 24.22 7.02 0.40
C LYS A 39 24.81 8.25 1.10
N PRO A 40 25.39 8.09 2.30
CA PRO A 40 25.94 9.21 3.08
C PRO A 40 27.34 9.62 2.60
N ARG A 41 27.62 9.44 1.31
CA ARG A 41 28.91 9.68 0.65
C ARG A 41 28.71 9.70 -0.85
N ASP A 42 29.68 10.25 -1.56
CA ASP A 42 29.77 10.14 -3.01
C ASP A 42 29.83 8.67 -3.45
N VAL A 43 29.20 8.40 -4.59
CA VAL A 43 29.08 7.05 -5.14
C VAL A 43 29.62 7.04 -6.55
N ALA A 44 30.65 6.24 -6.80
CA ALA A 44 31.06 5.93 -8.17
C ALA A 44 30.02 5.00 -8.81
N LEU A 45 29.33 5.49 -9.83
CA LEU A 45 28.42 4.71 -10.68
C LEU A 45 29.03 4.58 -12.07
N ALA A 46 28.49 3.67 -12.89
CA ALA A 46 28.89 3.56 -14.29
C ALA A 46 28.66 4.86 -15.08
N SER A 47 27.65 5.64 -14.69
CA SER A 47 27.34 6.95 -15.27
C SER A 47 28.19 8.11 -14.71
N GLY A 48 29.18 7.83 -13.86
CA GLY A 48 30.00 8.84 -13.17
C GLY A 48 29.74 8.94 -11.67
N ILE A 49 30.34 9.95 -11.03
CA ILE A 49 30.17 10.18 -9.59
C ILE A 49 28.78 10.76 -9.32
N ARG A 50 28.05 10.14 -8.38
CA ARG A 50 26.85 10.71 -7.76
C ARG A 50 27.26 11.39 -6.45
N PRO A 51 27.22 12.73 -6.37
CA PRO A 51 27.51 13.46 -5.14
C PRO A 51 26.61 13.04 -3.98
N GLN A 52 27.17 13.09 -2.77
CA GLN A 52 26.41 12.98 -1.54
C GLN A 52 25.26 13.99 -1.52
N GLY A 53 24.09 13.55 -1.05
CA GLY A 53 22.88 14.36 -0.98
C GLY A 53 21.93 14.13 -2.15
N LEU A 54 22.44 13.71 -3.31
CA LEU A 54 21.58 13.31 -4.43
C LEU A 54 21.10 11.85 -4.28
N PRO A 55 19.87 11.52 -4.70
CA PRO A 55 19.40 10.14 -4.74
C PRO A 55 20.26 9.33 -5.71
N ILE A 56 20.44 8.03 -5.47
CA ILE A 56 20.91 7.03 -6.42
C ILE A 56 19.73 6.56 -7.26
N HIS A 57 18.63 6.25 -6.58
CA HIS A 57 17.33 5.94 -7.17
C HIS A 57 16.31 6.98 -6.71
N GLU A 58 15.46 7.40 -7.63
CA GLU A 58 14.21 8.12 -7.37
C GLU A 58 13.22 7.66 -8.42
N LEU A 59 12.30 6.81 -7.98
CA LEU A 59 11.44 6.02 -8.86
C LEU A 59 10.01 6.18 -8.40
N TRP A 60 9.11 6.38 -9.36
CA TRP A 60 7.72 6.70 -9.14
C TRP A 60 6.84 5.61 -9.74
N LEU A 61 5.80 5.22 -9.01
CA LEU A 61 4.72 4.36 -9.49
C LEU A 61 3.40 4.98 -9.07
N ARG A 62 2.54 5.30 -10.02
CA ARG A 62 1.16 5.71 -9.80
C ARG A 62 0.23 4.61 -10.28
N VAL A 63 -0.77 4.28 -9.48
CA VAL A 63 -1.93 3.51 -9.93
C VAL A 63 -3.18 4.35 -9.72
N THR A 64 -4.05 4.39 -10.73
CA THR A 64 -5.40 4.93 -10.60
C THR A 64 -6.34 3.76 -10.29
N ILE A 65 -7.19 3.92 -9.28
CA ILE A 65 -8.15 2.91 -8.85
C ILE A 65 -9.58 3.43 -8.82
N ASP A 66 -10.53 2.52 -9.03
CA ASP A 66 -11.93 2.76 -8.72
C ASP A 66 -12.24 2.51 -7.23
N ARG A 67 -13.51 2.71 -6.84
CA ARG A 67 -13.96 2.52 -5.45
C ARG A 67 -13.98 1.05 -5.00
N ASP A 68 -13.89 0.11 -5.93
CA ASP A 68 -13.75 -1.32 -5.66
C ASP A 68 -12.28 -1.75 -5.58
N LEU A 69 -11.35 -0.78 -5.65
CA LEU A 69 -9.90 -0.96 -5.63
C LEU A 69 -9.33 -1.68 -6.87
N ASN A 70 -10.05 -1.68 -7.99
CA ASN A 70 -9.52 -2.16 -9.26
C ASN A 70 -8.61 -1.10 -9.86
N VAL A 71 -7.44 -1.51 -10.34
CA VAL A 71 -6.51 -0.65 -11.06
C VAL A 71 -7.04 -0.40 -12.47
N VAL A 72 -7.40 0.85 -12.77
CA VAL A 72 -7.91 1.27 -14.07
C VAL A 72 -6.84 1.94 -14.94
N ASP A 73 -5.79 2.48 -14.32
CA ASP A 73 -4.58 2.94 -15.03
C ASP A 73 -3.33 2.78 -14.15
N ALA A 74 -2.15 2.74 -14.79
CA ALA A 74 -0.87 2.66 -14.12
C ALA A 74 0.24 3.33 -14.93
N GLU A 75 1.09 4.09 -14.24
CA GLU A 75 2.24 4.78 -14.80
C GLU A 75 3.46 4.61 -13.89
N ALA A 76 4.64 4.42 -14.49
CA ALA A 76 5.90 4.34 -13.77
C ALA A 76 6.95 5.25 -14.39
N SER A 77 7.76 5.89 -13.57
CA SER A 77 8.85 6.76 -13.99
C SER A 77 10.12 6.49 -13.16
N SER A 78 11.27 6.75 -13.76
CA SER A 78 12.59 6.56 -13.15
C SER A 78 13.44 7.78 -13.39
N GLU A 79 13.46 8.69 -12.42
CA GLU A 79 14.11 9.99 -12.52
C GLU A 79 15.62 9.86 -12.23
N TRP A 80 15.96 9.40 -11.03
CA TRP A 80 17.35 9.11 -10.66
C TRP A 80 17.62 7.63 -10.81
N VAL A 81 18.65 7.28 -11.58
CA VAL A 81 19.05 5.89 -11.85
C VAL A 81 20.57 5.76 -11.97
N PRO A 82 21.11 4.54 -11.77
CA PRO A 82 22.52 4.24 -12.01
C PRO A 82 22.86 3.98 -13.49
N TYR A 83 21.89 3.60 -14.32
CA TYR A 83 22.07 3.32 -15.75
C TYR A 83 21.04 4.10 -16.59
N PRO A 84 21.30 5.40 -16.86
CA PRO A 84 20.40 6.24 -17.66
C PRO A 84 20.14 5.65 -19.05
N GLY A 85 18.89 5.72 -19.51
CA GLY A 85 18.43 5.15 -20.78
C GLY A 85 18.08 3.65 -20.70
N HIS A 86 18.62 2.92 -19.72
CA HIS A 86 18.36 1.49 -19.56
C HIS A 86 17.37 1.20 -18.44
N CYS A 87 17.54 1.80 -17.26
CA CYS A 87 16.62 1.59 -16.13
C CYS A 87 15.19 2.07 -16.45
N GLN A 88 15.06 3.14 -17.24
CA GLN A 88 13.77 3.69 -17.68
C GLN A 88 13.00 2.73 -18.61
N SER A 89 13.69 1.79 -19.28
CA SER A 89 13.04 0.88 -20.24
C SER A 89 12.01 -0.05 -19.61
N ALA A 90 12.05 -0.25 -18.27
CA ALA A 90 11.08 -1.04 -17.54
C ALA A 90 9.74 -0.31 -17.31
N SER A 91 9.68 1.02 -17.43
CA SER A 91 8.48 1.81 -17.12
C SER A 91 7.21 1.32 -17.82
N PRO A 92 7.20 1.05 -19.14
CA PRO A 92 5.98 0.59 -19.82
C PRO A 92 5.44 -0.76 -19.31
N ALA A 93 6.29 -1.62 -18.73
CA ALA A 93 5.86 -2.93 -18.23
C ALA A 93 4.83 -2.81 -17.09
N TYR A 94 4.85 -1.71 -16.32
CA TYR A 94 3.95 -1.50 -15.18
C TYR A 94 2.49 -1.26 -15.59
N ARG A 95 2.21 -1.04 -16.88
CA ARG A 95 0.83 -1.09 -17.39
C ARG A 95 0.17 -2.46 -17.19
N ALA A 96 0.96 -3.52 -16.99
CA ALA A 96 0.45 -4.85 -16.63
C ALA A 96 -0.29 -4.90 -15.27
N LEU A 97 -0.22 -3.84 -14.47
CA LEU A 97 -1.00 -3.71 -13.23
C LEU A 97 -2.48 -3.39 -13.49
N ILE A 98 -2.82 -2.86 -14.67
CA ILE A 98 -4.21 -2.54 -15.05
C ILE A 98 -5.04 -3.83 -15.07
N GLY A 99 -6.21 -3.78 -14.44
CA GLY A 99 -7.10 -4.93 -14.25
C GLY A 99 -6.78 -5.79 -13.03
N LEU A 100 -5.68 -5.54 -12.31
CA LEU A 100 -5.49 -6.11 -10.97
C LEU A 100 -6.35 -5.36 -9.95
N ASN A 101 -6.61 -5.99 -8.81
CA ASN A 101 -7.32 -5.37 -7.70
C ASN A 101 -6.41 -5.29 -6.48
N LEU A 102 -6.30 -4.12 -5.85
CA LEU A 102 -5.36 -3.88 -4.74
C LEU A 102 -5.65 -4.77 -3.52
N PHE A 103 -6.91 -5.17 -3.31
CA PHE A 103 -7.31 -6.03 -2.19
C PHE A 103 -7.18 -7.52 -2.52
N ARG A 104 -7.50 -7.93 -3.76
CA ARG A 104 -7.53 -9.34 -4.17
C ARG A 104 -6.16 -9.81 -4.67
N ASN A 105 -5.28 -10.18 -3.73
CA ASN A 105 -3.98 -10.81 -4.01
C ASN A 105 -3.02 -9.97 -4.88
N PHE A 106 -3.19 -8.65 -4.88
CA PHE A 106 -2.41 -7.71 -5.70
C PHE A 106 -0.91 -8.00 -5.71
N ARG A 107 -0.30 -8.09 -4.52
CA ARG A 107 1.15 -8.29 -4.36
C ARG A 107 1.64 -9.56 -5.05
N ARG A 108 0.89 -10.66 -4.94
CA ARG A 108 1.25 -11.93 -5.59
C ARG A 108 1.15 -11.79 -7.10
N ASN A 109 0.06 -11.20 -7.58
CA ASN A 109 -0.20 -11.05 -9.02
C ASN A 109 0.79 -10.09 -9.68
N ALA A 110 1.11 -8.97 -9.03
CA ALA A 110 2.14 -8.03 -9.48
C ALA A 110 3.51 -8.71 -9.57
N ASN A 111 3.92 -9.47 -8.54
CA ASN A 111 5.18 -10.22 -8.58
C ASN A 111 5.20 -11.28 -9.71
N ARG A 112 4.09 -11.98 -9.95
CA ARG A 112 4.01 -12.95 -11.04
C ARG A 112 4.26 -12.31 -12.42
N LEU A 113 3.84 -11.06 -12.61
CA LEU A 113 3.93 -10.35 -13.88
C LEU A 113 5.26 -9.60 -14.05
N LEU A 114 5.82 -9.07 -12.96
CA LEU A 114 6.89 -8.05 -13.01
C LEU A 114 8.19 -8.48 -12.33
N ALA A 115 8.28 -9.70 -11.77
CA ALA A 115 9.51 -10.17 -11.15
C ALA A 115 10.65 -10.40 -12.15
N GLY A 116 11.89 -10.37 -11.64
CA GLY A 116 13.08 -10.58 -12.45
C GLY A 116 13.28 -9.45 -13.46
N VAL A 117 13.52 -9.81 -14.72
CA VAL A 117 13.80 -8.85 -15.81
C VAL A 117 12.54 -8.34 -16.50
N ALA A 118 11.35 -8.85 -16.15
CA ALA A 118 10.08 -8.40 -16.71
C ALA A 118 9.70 -6.99 -16.21
N GLY A 119 10.15 -6.63 -15.01
CA GLY A 119 10.06 -5.29 -14.45
C GLY A 119 11.41 -4.83 -13.88
N CYS A 120 11.37 -3.80 -13.04
CA CYS A 120 12.50 -3.38 -12.24
C CYS A 120 12.28 -3.82 -10.79
N SER A 121 13.27 -4.42 -10.14
CA SER A 121 13.14 -4.83 -8.74
C SER A 121 12.70 -3.67 -7.82
N HIS A 122 13.22 -2.46 -8.05
CA HIS A 122 12.93 -1.29 -7.23
C HIS A 122 11.50 -0.75 -7.44
N LEU A 123 11.02 -0.66 -8.68
CA LEU A 123 9.63 -0.25 -8.94
C LEU A 123 8.64 -1.34 -8.50
N THR A 124 9.00 -2.62 -8.61
CA THR A 124 8.14 -3.73 -8.18
C THR A 124 7.99 -3.76 -6.66
N GLU A 125 8.98 -3.32 -5.91
CA GLU A 125 8.89 -3.15 -4.46
C GLU A 125 7.79 -2.15 -4.05
N LEU A 126 7.59 -1.08 -4.82
CA LEU A 126 6.52 -0.11 -4.56
C LEU A 126 5.14 -0.76 -4.57
N CYS A 127 4.93 -1.83 -5.35
CA CYS A 127 3.66 -2.56 -5.37
C CYS A 127 3.29 -3.16 -4.00
N ALA A 128 4.25 -3.37 -3.10
CA ALA A 128 3.97 -3.91 -1.77
C ALA A 128 3.23 -2.90 -0.86
N VAL A 129 3.44 -1.59 -1.04
CA VAL A 129 2.85 -0.57 -0.17
C VAL A 129 1.50 -0.06 -0.66
N LEU A 130 1.22 -0.14 -1.97
CA LEU A 130 0.00 0.40 -2.58
C LEU A 130 -1.29 -0.10 -1.91
N PRO A 131 -1.50 -1.42 -1.65
CA PRO A 131 -2.77 -1.89 -1.10
C PRO A 131 -3.10 -1.29 0.25
N THR A 132 -2.12 -1.24 1.16
CA THR A 132 -2.33 -0.74 2.51
C THR A 132 -2.47 0.77 2.53
N ALA A 133 -1.75 1.51 1.67
CA ALA A 133 -1.93 2.95 1.53
C ALA A 133 -3.35 3.29 1.05
N ALA A 134 -3.83 2.61 0.01
CA ALA A 134 -5.19 2.79 -0.51
C ALA A 134 -6.26 2.47 0.54
N ILE A 135 -6.14 1.32 1.21
CA ILE A 135 -7.09 0.89 2.25
C ILE A 135 -7.16 1.91 3.40
N GLN A 136 -6.02 2.46 3.83
CA GLN A 136 -6.01 3.45 4.91
C GLN A 136 -6.56 4.80 4.45
N ALA A 137 -6.38 5.18 3.19
CA ALA A 137 -7.00 6.38 2.63
C ALA A 137 -8.52 6.23 2.49
N PHE A 138 -9.02 5.04 2.15
CA PHE A 138 -10.46 4.79 2.01
C PHE A 138 -11.18 4.71 3.36
N ALA A 139 -10.48 4.37 4.44
CA ALA A 139 -11.03 4.24 5.77
C ALA A 139 -11.47 5.61 6.32
N GLY A 140 -12.78 5.84 6.39
CA GLY A 140 -13.37 7.10 6.87
C GLY A 140 -13.93 7.98 5.76
N ASP A 141 -13.40 7.91 4.54
CA ASP A 141 -13.87 8.69 3.39
C ASP A 141 -14.79 7.87 2.46
N VAL A 142 -14.40 6.63 2.15
CA VAL A 142 -15.18 5.72 1.28
C VAL A 142 -15.93 4.67 2.10
N TRP A 143 -15.28 4.15 3.15
CA TRP A 143 -15.91 3.20 4.07
C TRP A 143 -16.21 3.87 5.41
N ASN A 144 -17.47 3.77 5.85
CA ASN A 144 -17.88 4.19 7.18
C ASN A 144 -17.20 3.32 8.23
N VAL A 145 -16.19 3.87 8.89
CA VAL A 145 -15.44 3.22 9.96
C VAL A 145 -16.03 3.46 11.35
N ARG A 146 -16.97 4.41 11.47
CA ARG A 146 -17.71 4.68 12.70
C ARG A 146 -19.03 3.92 12.68
N GLU A 147 -19.38 3.33 13.82
CA GLU A 147 -20.80 3.12 14.11
C GLU A 147 -21.38 4.52 14.33
N GLU A 148 -22.26 4.99 13.45
CA GLU A 148 -23.07 6.16 13.79
C GLU A 148 -23.74 5.86 15.13
N GLY A 149 -23.49 6.73 16.12
CA GLY A 149 -24.04 6.58 17.45
C GLY A 149 -25.55 6.50 17.36
N GLY A 150 -26.10 5.30 17.59
CA GLY A 150 -27.53 5.06 17.66
C GLY A 150 -28.12 5.73 18.90
N GLU A 151 -28.37 7.03 18.83
CA GLU A 151 -29.42 7.70 19.59
C GLU A 151 -30.60 7.96 18.64
N GLY A 152 -31.30 6.89 18.27
CA GLY A 152 -32.54 6.95 17.50
C GLY A 152 -33.33 5.66 17.71
N PRO A 153 -34.62 5.71 18.11
CA PRO A 153 -35.39 4.53 18.51
C PRO A 153 -35.95 3.71 17.34
N ASP A 154 -35.40 3.85 16.13
CA ASP A 154 -35.77 3.09 14.93
C ASP A 154 -34.54 2.84 14.07
N HIS A 155 -33.87 1.70 14.27
CA HIS A 155 -33.00 1.14 13.24
C HIS A 155 -33.10 -0.39 13.26
N ASP A 156 -34.24 -0.87 12.79
CA ASP A 156 -34.41 -2.24 12.33
C ASP A 156 -33.40 -2.54 11.20
N GLY A 157 -32.33 -3.28 11.52
CA GLY A 157 -31.86 -4.39 10.70
C GLY A 157 -31.15 -4.19 9.35
N VAL A 158 -30.30 -3.17 9.10
CA VAL A 158 -29.67 -3.02 7.74
C VAL A 158 -28.13 -3.14 7.65
N HIS A 159 -27.37 -3.21 8.75
CA HIS A 159 -25.95 -3.58 8.68
C HIS A 159 -25.67 -4.81 9.54
N ALA A 160 -25.75 -5.98 8.89
CA ALA A 160 -25.45 -7.28 9.48
C ALA A 160 -23.94 -7.60 9.52
N GLU A 161 -23.11 -6.80 8.86
CA GLU A 161 -21.66 -7.03 8.75
C GLU A 161 -20.85 -6.05 9.61
N PRO A 162 -19.75 -6.52 10.21
CA PRO A 162 -18.87 -5.67 11.00
C PRO A 162 -18.16 -4.63 10.11
N PRO A 163 -17.79 -3.45 10.66
CA PRO A 163 -16.95 -2.48 9.96
C PRO A 163 -15.70 -3.12 9.35
N PHE A 164 -15.37 -2.73 8.13
CA PHE A 164 -14.35 -3.39 7.29
C PHE A 164 -13.00 -3.60 8.00
N GLN A 165 -12.60 -2.69 8.88
CA GLN A 165 -11.33 -2.71 9.59
C GLN A 165 -11.25 -3.76 10.72
N LEU A 166 -12.39 -4.27 11.22
CA LEU A 166 -12.40 -5.25 12.31
C LEU A 166 -11.84 -6.60 11.86
N GLY A 167 -11.04 -7.23 12.71
CA GLY A 167 -10.35 -8.49 12.45
C GLY A 167 -9.14 -8.38 11.52
N ARG A 168 -8.81 -7.20 10.99
CA ARG A 168 -7.73 -7.01 9.98
C ARG A 168 -6.43 -6.42 10.52
N CYS A 169 -6.41 -5.99 11.78
CA CYS A 169 -5.18 -5.61 12.45
C CYS A 169 -5.16 -6.11 13.89
N ARG A 170 -3.98 -6.09 14.50
CA ARG A 170 -3.77 -6.61 15.87
C ARG A 170 -4.64 -5.91 16.91
N ALA A 171 -4.82 -4.59 16.77
CA ALA A 171 -5.60 -3.79 17.70
C ALA A 171 -7.11 -4.08 17.56
N LEU A 172 -7.59 -4.25 16.33
CA LEU A 172 -9.01 -4.41 16.00
C LEU A 172 -9.46 -5.87 15.88
N ARG A 173 -8.77 -6.79 16.54
CA ARG A 173 -9.21 -8.19 16.66
C ARG A 173 -10.53 -8.27 17.43
N PHE A 174 -11.45 -9.13 17.00
CA PHE A 174 -12.80 -9.24 17.59
C PHE A 174 -12.80 -9.61 19.08
N ASP A 175 -11.77 -10.32 19.55
CA ASP A 175 -11.55 -10.70 20.94
C ASP A 175 -10.73 -9.66 21.75
N GLY A 176 -10.45 -8.49 21.16
CA GLY A 176 -9.52 -7.51 21.70
C GLY A 176 -10.18 -6.41 22.51
N GLU A 177 -9.40 -5.82 23.43
CA GLU A 177 -9.85 -4.73 24.32
C GLU A 177 -10.36 -3.50 23.56
N VAL A 178 -9.73 -3.14 22.43
CA VAL A 178 -10.18 -2.02 21.59
C VAL A 178 -11.56 -2.30 21.01
N VAL A 179 -11.83 -3.52 20.52
CA VAL A 179 -13.17 -3.88 20.02
C VAL A 179 -14.17 -3.93 21.17
N ARG A 180 -13.79 -4.49 22.32
CA ARG A 180 -14.63 -4.50 23.53
C ARG A 180 -15.09 -3.10 23.95
N GLN A 181 -14.19 -2.11 23.88
CA GLN A 181 -14.46 -0.75 24.33
C GLN A 181 -15.16 0.12 23.27
N TYR A 182 -14.72 0.04 22.02
CA TYR A 182 -15.14 0.98 20.96
C TYR A 182 -16.12 0.39 19.94
N TYR A 183 -16.28 -0.93 19.90
CA TYR A 183 -17.18 -1.66 19.00
C TYR A 183 -17.86 -2.83 19.73
N PRO A 184 -18.50 -2.59 20.91
CA PRO A 184 -18.95 -3.67 21.80
C PRO A 184 -19.94 -4.63 21.14
N ARG A 185 -20.71 -4.17 20.15
CA ARG A 185 -21.61 -5.00 19.34
C ARG A 185 -20.91 -6.16 18.63
N TRP A 186 -19.65 -5.98 18.23
CA TRP A 186 -18.87 -6.96 17.47
C TRP A 186 -17.85 -7.71 18.33
N TYR A 187 -17.81 -7.48 19.64
CA TYR A 187 -16.87 -8.15 20.53
C TYR A 187 -17.21 -9.63 20.70
N GLY A 188 -16.24 -10.51 20.46
CA GLY A 188 -16.43 -11.94 20.64
C GLY A 188 -15.22 -12.78 20.22
N PRO A 189 -15.07 -13.99 20.77
CA PRO A 189 -13.97 -14.90 20.41
C PRO A 189 -14.12 -15.52 19.01
N ILE A 190 -15.32 -15.44 18.43
CA ILE A 190 -15.66 -16.04 17.14
C ILE A 190 -15.77 -14.92 16.11
N ARG A 191 -15.01 -15.06 15.02
CA ARG A 191 -15.14 -14.21 13.84
C ARG A 191 -16.55 -14.41 13.25
N PRO A 192 -17.37 -13.35 13.07
CA PRO A 192 -18.58 -13.48 12.26
C PRO A 192 -18.18 -13.95 10.85
N ASP A 193 -18.88 -14.92 10.27
CA ASP A 193 -18.61 -15.38 8.90
C ASP A 193 -18.74 -14.18 7.94
N LEU A 194 -17.60 -13.67 7.50
CA LEU A 194 -17.52 -12.56 6.55
C LEU A 194 -17.66 -13.12 5.13
N PRO A 195 -18.66 -12.71 4.34
CA PRO A 195 -18.78 -13.14 2.96
C PRO A 195 -17.57 -12.64 2.15
N GLY A 196 -16.85 -13.56 1.51
CA GLY A 196 -15.74 -13.25 0.59
C GLY A 196 -14.42 -13.97 0.85
N GLU A 197 -14.24 -14.61 2.01
CA GLU A 197 -13.15 -15.57 2.22
C GLU A 197 -13.61 -16.97 1.81
N GLY A 198 -13.82 -17.15 0.51
CA GLY A 198 -13.93 -18.47 -0.08
C GLY A 198 -12.64 -19.25 0.19
N SER A 199 -12.77 -20.30 0.99
CA SER A 199 -11.78 -21.35 1.20
C SER A 199 -11.23 -21.83 -0.14
N THR A 200 -10.04 -21.38 -0.53
CA THR A 200 -9.20 -22.14 -1.47
C THR A 200 -8.62 -23.32 -0.71
N LYS A 201 -9.42 -24.38 -0.63
CA LYS A 201 -8.92 -25.75 -0.54
C LYS A 201 -9.12 -26.37 -1.91
N GLU A 202 -8.04 -26.47 -2.67
CA GLU A 202 -7.58 -27.61 -3.47
C GLU A 202 -6.30 -27.22 -4.21
#